data_AF-A0A0K2T7G9-F1
#
_entry.id   AF-A0A0K2T7G9-F1
#
_cell.length_a   1.000
_cell.length_b   1.000
_cell.length_c   1.000
_cell.angle_alpha   90.00
_cell.angle_beta   90.00
_cell.angle_gamma   90.00
#
_symmetry.space_group_name_H-M   'P 1'
#
loop_
_entity.id
_entity.type
_entity.pdbx_description
1 polymer ?
#
loop_
_entity_poly.entity_id
_entity_poly.type
_entity_poly.pdbx_seq_one_letter_code
_entity_poly.pdbx_strand_id
1 'polypeptide(L)'
;MSMQFTDASDKETAEAYEEGLAQLTDNARHVIMHLTELAHDYSRDRKERVIVAVIERHIRKVKTGHKLPALYLMDSIVKNHQTPYRDLFQQNIVSTFASVFITAPEKVRSLMYRLRNTWNDIFTPTKMFQLDKKVKTMDPAWPIVNTPPASSSTKVHTTSPQPNIHVNPAVFNRPRDDNASIFEEVQRKERELLELRKKKLELELEVTRKEVEERQSKVEREPSKSTQRSSKKVGPGITSCISSIYYDPFYRLLRSIFLDAYYLNIIR
;
A
#
# COMPACT_ATOMS: atom_id res chain seq x y z
N MET A 1 18.93 16.77 10.88
CA MET A 1 19.58 17.53 9.79
C MET A 1 18.46 17.98 8.85
N SER A 2 18.09 19.27 8.87
CA SER A 2 17.08 19.80 7.95
C SER A 2 17.73 19.92 6.57
N MET A 3 17.32 19.10 5.59
CA MET A 3 17.75 19.27 4.21
C MET A 3 17.26 20.65 3.73
N GLN A 4 18.21 21.53 3.42
CA GLN A 4 17.96 22.71 2.60
C GLN A 4 18.04 22.24 1.14
N PHE A 5 17.00 22.48 0.34
CA PHE A 5 17.05 22.20 -1.09
C PHE A 5 17.95 23.25 -1.73
N THR A 6 19.13 22.84 -2.18
CA THR A 6 20.20 23.75 -2.62
C THR A 6 20.07 24.15 -4.08
N ASP A 7 19.23 23.46 -4.86
CA ASP A 7 18.97 23.72 -6.28
C ASP A 7 17.52 24.21 -6.46
N ALA A 8 17.31 25.20 -7.35
CA ALA A 8 15.99 25.66 -7.74
C ALA A 8 15.13 24.52 -8.32
N SER A 9 15.75 23.60 -9.07
CA SER A 9 15.08 22.42 -9.62
C SER A 9 14.62 21.43 -8.52
N ASP A 10 15.39 21.28 -7.45
CA ASP A 10 15.00 20.45 -6.30
C ASP A 10 13.82 21.07 -5.54
N LYS A 11 13.82 22.40 -5.43
CA LYS A 11 12.71 23.13 -4.82
C LYS A 11 11.42 22.99 -5.64
N GLU A 12 11.48 23.14 -6.96
CA GLU A 12 10.33 22.95 -7.85
C GLU A 12 9.80 21.52 -7.76
N THR A 13 10.69 20.52 -7.78
CA THR A 13 10.32 19.11 -7.58
C THR A 13 9.63 18.89 -6.24
N ALA A 14 10.15 19.50 -5.18
CA ALA A 14 9.58 19.40 -3.85
C ALA A 14 8.18 20.01 -3.78
N GLU A 15 7.99 21.21 -4.35
CA GLU A 15 6.71 21.90 -4.37
C GLU A 15 5.66 21.10 -5.16
N ALA A 16 6.01 20.63 -6.36
CA ALA A 16 5.11 19.81 -7.18
C ALA A 16 4.68 18.52 -6.47
N TYR A 17 5.61 17.83 -5.79
CA TYR A 17 5.27 16.62 -5.05
C TYR A 17 4.47 16.92 -3.77
N GLU A 18 4.75 18.04 -3.10
CA GLU A 18 3.97 18.50 -1.93
C GLU A 18 2.50 18.81 -2.29
N GLU A 19 2.23 19.35 -3.48
CA GLU A 19 0.86 19.57 -3.97
C GLU A 19 0.08 18.26 -4.12
N GLY A 20 0.72 17.23 -4.67
CA GLY A 20 0.13 15.89 -4.75
C GLY A 20 -0.11 15.28 -3.36
N LEU A 21 0.83 15.47 -2.43
CA LEU A 21 0.68 15.03 -1.03
C LEU A 21 -0.44 15.79 -0.28
N ALA A 22 -0.73 17.03 -0.63
CA ALA A 22 -1.83 17.78 0.00
C ALA A 22 -3.20 17.14 -0.26
N GLN A 23 -3.33 16.35 -1.33
CA GLN A 23 -4.55 15.61 -1.68
C GLN A 23 -4.66 14.26 -0.95
N LEU A 24 -3.62 13.84 -0.21
CA LEU A 24 -3.55 12.56 0.48
C LEU A 24 -4.43 12.53 1.75
N THR A 25 -5.74 12.43 1.53
CA THR A 25 -6.81 12.42 2.55
C THR A 25 -7.57 11.09 2.53
N ASP A 26 -8.79 11.02 3.08
CA ASP A 26 -9.50 9.75 3.33
C ASP A 26 -9.74 8.89 2.05
N ASN A 27 -9.74 9.49 0.85
CA ASN A 27 -9.75 8.78 -0.44
C ASN A 27 -8.33 8.53 -0.98
N ALA A 28 -7.41 8.06 -0.13
CA ALA A 28 -5.98 8.02 -0.43
C ALA A 28 -5.57 7.06 -1.55
N ARG A 29 -6.39 6.07 -1.94
CA ARG A 29 -5.93 4.96 -2.79
C ARG A 29 -5.39 5.43 -4.14
N HIS A 30 -6.18 6.20 -4.88
CA HIS A 30 -5.80 6.67 -6.21
C HIS A 30 -4.62 7.65 -6.13
N VAL A 31 -4.59 8.48 -5.09
CA VAL A 31 -3.49 9.42 -4.81
C VAL A 31 -2.20 8.66 -4.49
N ILE A 32 -2.25 7.62 -3.66
CA ILE A 32 -1.09 6.78 -3.33
C ILE A 32 -0.52 6.13 -4.58
N MET A 33 -1.38 5.56 -5.43
CA MET A 33 -0.94 4.97 -6.69
C MET A 33 -0.27 6.02 -7.57
N HIS A 34 -0.91 7.17 -7.77
CA HIS A 34 -0.35 8.26 -8.58
C HIS A 34 1.00 8.76 -8.05
N LEU A 35 1.10 9.05 -6.75
CA LEU A 35 2.32 9.50 -6.10
C LEU A 35 3.44 8.45 -6.09
N THR A 36 3.07 7.16 -6.10
CA THR A 36 4.03 6.05 -6.21
C THR A 36 4.67 6.04 -7.60
N GLU A 37 3.88 6.18 -8.66
CA GLU A 37 4.40 6.26 -10.03
C GLU A 37 5.20 7.57 -10.25
N LEU A 38 4.73 8.70 -9.73
CA LEU A 38 5.50 9.95 -9.79
C LEU A 38 6.86 9.81 -9.11
N ALA A 39 6.93 9.14 -7.95
CA ALA A 39 8.21 8.88 -7.29
C ALA A 39 9.15 8.03 -8.19
N HIS A 40 8.60 7.09 -8.97
CA HIS A 40 9.39 6.35 -9.94
C HIS A 40 9.93 7.24 -11.07
N ASP A 41 9.09 8.12 -11.61
CA ASP A 41 9.49 9.04 -12.68
C ASP A 41 10.59 9.99 -12.21
N TYR A 42 10.45 10.58 -11.02
CA TYR A 42 11.47 11.45 -10.41
C TYR A 42 12.80 10.74 -10.08
N SER A 43 12.80 9.41 -9.98
CA SER A 43 14.04 8.65 -9.82
C SER A 43 14.92 8.68 -11.07
N ARG A 44 14.32 8.84 -12.27
CA ARG A 44 15.07 8.98 -13.53
C ARG A 44 15.98 10.22 -13.52
N ASP A 45 15.52 11.28 -12.84
CA ASP A 45 16.24 12.55 -12.69
C ASP A 45 17.05 12.64 -11.39
N ARG A 46 17.25 11.51 -10.68
CA ARG A 46 17.99 11.42 -9.41
C ARG A 46 17.42 12.30 -8.28
N LYS A 47 16.09 12.50 -8.26
CA LYS A 47 15.39 13.34 -7.28
C LYS A 47 14.89 12.57 -6.06
N GLU A 48 15.29 11.31 -5.85
CA GLU A 48 14.73 10.43 -4.82
C GLU A 48 14.95 10.98 -3.40
N ARG A 49 16.09 11.64 -3.18
CA ARG A 49 16.38 12.31 -1.90
C ARG A 49 15.40 13.44 -1.59
N VAL A 50 15.00 14.20 -2.61
CA VAL A 50 14.01 15.27 -2.49
C VAL A 50 12.66 14.69 -2.13
N ILE A 51 12.22 13.66 -2.86
CA ILE A 51 10.94 12.97 -2.64
C ILE A 51 10.86 12.38 -1.22
N VAL A 52 11.90 11.67 -0.77
CA VAL A 52 11.96 11.11 0.59
C VAL A 52 11.86 12.20 1.64
N ALA A 53 12.62 13.29 1.49
CA ALA A 53 12.61 14.40 2.44
C ALA A 53 11.23 15.08 2.53
N VAL A 54 10.56 15.23 1.38
CA VAL A 54 9.21 15.80 1.27
C VAL A 54 8.17 14.91 1.95
N ILE A 55 8.18 13.60 1.68
CA ILE A 55 7.25 12.64 2.32
C ILE A 55 7.45 12.64 3.84
N GLU A 56 8.68 12.55 4.31
CA GLU A 56 8.97 12.57 5.75
C GLU A 56 8.55 13.87 6.42
N ARG A 57 8.75 15.02 5.74
CA ARG A 57 8.29 16.32 6.22
C ARG A 57 6.77 16.35 6.31
N HIS A 58 6.08 15.84 5.30
CA HIS A 58 4.63 15.76 5.27
C HIS A 58 4.10 14.91 6.42
N ILE A 59 4.64 13.70 6.66
CA ILE A 59 4.25 12.82 7.79
C ILE A 59 4.37 13.55 9.14
N ARG A 60 5.41 14.36 9.32
CA ARG A 60 5.60 15.15 10.56
C ARG A 60 4.60 16.29 10.70
N LYS A 61 4.22 16.94 9.59
CA LYS A 61 3.38 18.15 9.56
C LYS A 61 1.87 17.85 9.64
N VAL A 62 1.41 16.75 9.03
CA VAL A 62 -0.04 16.50 8.91
C VAL A 62 -0.70 16.08 10.22
N LYS A 63 -2.03 16.32 10.29
CA LYS A 63 -2.89 15.86 11.38
C LYS A 63 -2.82 14.35 11.53
N THR A 64 -3.02 13.84 12.75
CA THR A 64 -2.93 12.40 13.09
C THR A 64 -3.73 11.50 12.14
N GLY A 65 -4.92 11.91 11.70
CA GLY A 65 -5.76 11.13 10.76
C GLY A 65 -5.13 10.91 9.38
N HIS A 66 -4.26 11.82 8.92
CA HIS A 66 -3.63 11.73 7.59
C HIS A 66 -2.21 11.13 7.63
N LYS A 67 -1.66 10.88 8.83
CA LYS A 67 -0.32 10.28 8.97
C LYS A 67 -0.26 8.83 8.47
N LEU A 68 -1.33 8.07 8.69
CA LEU A 68 -1.39 6.67 8.27
C LEU A 68 -1.43 6.54 6.72
N PRO A 69 -2.28 7.29 5.98
CA PRO A 69 -2.18 7.37 4.52
C PRO A 69 -0.77 7.70 4.00
N ALA A 70 -0.07 8.64 4.63
CA ALA A 70 1.30 8.99 4.25
C ALA A 70 2.31 7.85 4.51
N LEU A 71 2.13 7.07 5.59
CA LEU A 71 2.90 5.84 5.81
C LEU A 71 2.59 4.76 4.76
N TYR A 72 1.34 4.66 4.30
CA TYR A 72 0.98 3.74 3.22
C TYR A 72 1.56 4.15 1.87
N LEU A 73 1.70 5.44 1.61
CA LEU A 73 2.45 5.91 0.44
C LEU A 73 3.91 5.46 0.49
N MET A 74 4.57 5.68 1.62
CA MET A 74 5.96 5.23 1.81
C MET A 74 6.08 3.70 1.63
N ASP A 75 5.17 2.92 2.21
CA ASP A 75 5.09 1.45 2.01
C ASP A 75 4.96 1.07 0.54
N SER A 76 4.04 1.73 -0.17
CA SER A 76 3.83 1.51 -1.60
C SER A 76 5.12 1.78 -2.37
N ILE A 77 5.79 2.92 -2.15
CA ILE A 77 7.03 3.27 -2.84
C ILE A 77 8.13 2.24 -2.57
N VAL A 78 8.38 1.84 -1.32
CA VAL A 78 9.47 0.90 -1.01
C VAL A 78 9.21 -0.50 -1.56
N LYS A 79 7.95 -0.93 -1.69
CA LYS A 79 7.62 -2.22 -2.31
C LYS A 79 7.75 -2.19 -3.83
N ASN A 80 7.29 -1.09 -4.42
CA ASN A 80 7.13 -0.95 -5.86
C ASN A 80 8.39 -0.45 -6.57
N HIS A 81 9.17 0.39 -5.89
CA HIS A 81 10.35 1.06 -6.40
C HIS A 81 11.46 0.98 -5.35
N GLN A 82 11.94 -0.24 -5.08
CA GLN A 82 12.87 -0.52 -3.99
C GLN A 82 14.14 0.34 -4.04
N THR A 83 14.96 0.24 -5.08
CA THR A 83 16.21 1.01 -5.14
C THR A 83 15.98 2.32 -5.90
N PRO A 84 16.45 3.49 -5.39
CA PRO A 84 17.20 3.72 -4.14
C PRO A 84 16.32 4.06 -2.92
N TYR A 85 14.99 4.07 -3.05
CA TYR A 85 14.07 4.53 -2.00
C TYR A 85 14.14 3.73 -0.69
N ARG A 86 14.24 2.41 -0.76
CA ARG A 86 14.41 1.50 0.38
C ARG A 86 15.57 1.94 1.25
N ASP A 87 16.72 2.21 0.65
CA ASP A 87 17.94 2.54 1.40
C ASP A 87 17.87 3.95 2.00
N LEU A 88 17.18 4.87 1.33
CA LEU A 88 16.91 6.23 1.85
C LEU A 88 15.92 6.17 3.03
N PHE A 89 14.76 5.53 2.87
CA PHE A 89 13.77 5.42 3.93
C PHE A 89 14.27 4.60 5.12
N GLN A 90 15.09 3.57 4.88
CA GLN A 90 15.67 2.74 5.94
C GLN A 90 16.47 3.57 6.97
N GLN A 91 17.04 4.71 6.57
CA GLN A 91 17.80 5.57 7.49
C GLN A 91 16.91 6.11 8.61
N ASN A 92 15.70 6.56 8.27
CA ASN A 92 14.81 7.28 9.18
C ASN A 92 13.56 6.48 9.60
N ILE A 93 13.34 5.28 9.05
CA ILE A 93 12.12 4.49 9.26
C ILE A 93 11.72 4.32 10.73
N VAL A 94 12.69 4.08 11.62
CA VAL A 94 12.46 3.91 13.06
C VAL A 94 11.90 5.19 13.67
N SER A 95 12.49 6.34 13.32
CA SER A 95 12.06 7.65 13.83
C SER A 95 10.69 8.03 13.27
N THR A 96 10.50 7.88 11.96
CA THR A 96 9.25 8.18 11.26
C THR A 96 8.10 7.34 11.82
N PHE A 97 8.26 6.02 11.91
CA PHE A 97 7.24 5.12 12.44
C PHE A 97 6.89 5.45 13.90
N ALA A 98 7.91 5.61 14.76
CA ALA A 98 7.71 5.94 16.16
C ALA A 98 6.98 7.28 16.35
N SER A 99 7.28 8.29 15.53
CA SER A 99 6.64 9.60 15.58
C SER A 99 5.15 9.58 15.22
N VAL A 100 4.74 8.65 14.35
CA VAL A 100 3.32 8.44 14.03
C VAL A 100 2.66 7.63 15.14
N PHE A 101 3.33 6.56 15.60
CA PHE A 101 2.81 5.62 16.58
C PHE A 101 2.44 6.28 17.91
N ILE A 102 3.29 7.20 18.40
CA ILE A 102 3.02 7.91 19.67
C ILE A 102 1.74 8.74 19.62
N THR A 103 1.42 9.31 18.45
CA THR A 103 0.21 10.13 18.25
C THR A 103 -1.01 9.31 17.84
N ALA A 104 -0.83 8.05 17.45
CA ALA A 104 -1.89 7.22 16.88
C ALA A 104 -2.85 6.67 17.96
N PRO A 105 -4.18 6.71 17.73
CA PRO A 105 -5.15 6.02 18.57
C PRO A 105 -5.03 4.50 18.42
N GLU A 106 -5.55 3.74 19.39
CA GLU A 106 -5.41 2.28 19.47
C GLU A 106 -5.79 1.54 18.17
N LYS A 107 -6.94 1.88 17.57
CA LYS A 107 -7.37 1.29 16.28
C LYS A 107 -6.33 1.48 15.17
N VAL A 108 -5.67 2.63 15.13
CA VAL A 108 -4.61 2.93 14.17
C VAL A 108 -3.32 2.18 14.52
N ARG A 109 -3.00 1.99 15.80
CA ARG A 109 -1.83 1.20 16.22
C ARG A 109 -1.91 -0.25 15.74
N SER A 110 -3.10 -0.87 15.74
CA SER A 110 -3.31 -2.22 15.16
C SER A 110 -3.04 -2.24 13.64
N LEU A 111 -3.44 -1.19 12.92
CA LEU A 111 -3.12 -1.02 11.50
C LEU A 111 -1.62 -0.82 11.26
N MET A 112 -0.96 -0.03 12.11
CA MET A 112 0.49 0.17 12.06
C MET A 112 1.26 -1.11 12.37
N TYR A 113 0.77 -1.94 13.28
CA TYR A 113 1.34 -3.27 13.54
C TYR A 113 1.29 -4.16 12.29
N ARG A 114 0.13 -4.25 11.64
CA ARG A 114 0.00 -4.97 10.36
C ARG A 114 0.96 -4.43 9.31
N LEU A 115 1.03 -3.10 9.16
CA LEU A 115 1.94 -2.45 8.23
C LEU A 115 3.41 -2.82 8.49
N ARG A 116 3.85 -2.77 9.75
CA ARG A 116 5.21 -3.13 10.15
C ARG A 116 5.57 -4.58 9.79
N ASN A 117 4.62 -5.52 9.85
CA ASN A 117 4.88 -6.91 9.51
C ASN A 117 5.18 -7.11 8.02
N THR A 118 4.74 -6.18 7.17
CA THR A 118 4.97 -6.24 5.73
C THR A 118 6.37 -5.79 5.32
N TRP A 119 7.16 -5.30 6.28
CA TRP A 119 8.51 -4.79 6.06
C TRP A 119 9.62 -5.79 6.38
N ASN A 120 9.28 -7.00 6.83
CA ASN A 120 10.25 -8.04 7.19
C ASN A 120 11.19 -8.39 6.03
N ASP A 121 10.66 -8.43 4.80
CA ASP A 121 11.43 -8.75 3.59
C ASP A 121 11.87 -7.50 2.82
N ILE A 122 11.47 -6.31 3.28
CA ILE A 122 11.78 -5.03 2.61
C ILE A 122 12.97 -4.34 3.27
N PHE A 123 13.01 -4.27 4.59
CA PHE A 123 14.10 -3.64 5.34
C PHE A 123 14.96 -4.68 6.03
N THR A 124 16.20 -4.30 6.35
CA THR A 124 17.13 -5.19 7.04
C THR A 124 16.57 -5.65 8.40
N PRO A 125 16.79 -6.93 8.80
CA PRO A 125 16.33 -7.45 10.08
C PRO A 125 16.81 -6.60 11.26
N THR A 126 18.05 -6.10 11.21
CA THR A 126 18.62 -5.20 12.21
C THR A 126 17.80 -3.92 12.39
N LYS A 127 17.35 -3.30 11.28
CA LYS A 127 16.55 -2.07 11.36
C LYS A 127 15.15 -2.36 11.90
N MET A 128 14.55 -3.49 11.51
CA MET A 128 13.25 -3.92 12.02
C MET A 128 13.27 -4.25 13.52
N PHE A 129 14.34 -4.87 14.00
CA PHE A 129 14.55 -5.07 15.43
C PHE A 129 14.67 -3.73 16.19
N GLN A 130 15.42 -2.77 15.66
CA GLN A 130 15.52 -1.43 16.25
C GLN A 130 14.16 -0.72 16.30
N LEU A 131 13.35 -0.88 15.25
CA LEU A 131 11.98 -0.36 15.20
C LEU A 131 11.14 -0.99 16.31
N ASP A 132 11.09 -2.32 16.39
CA ASP A 132 10.31 -3.04 17.40
C ASP A 132 10.72 -2.67 18.82
N LYS A 133 12.04 -2.61 19.07
CA LYS A 133 12.57 -2.20 20.37
C LYS A 133 12.13 -0.77 20.71
N LYS A 134 12.14 0.15 19.75
CA LYS A 134 11.69 1.53 19.96
C LYS A 134 10.20 1.60 20.26
N VAL A 135 9.37 0.88 19.51
CA VAL A 135 7.91 0.87 19.73
C VAL A 135 7.56 0.21 21.05
N LYS A 136 8.27 -0.85 21.46
CA LYS A 136 8.11 -1.50 22.78
C LYS A 136 8.27 -0.53 23.95
N THR A 137 9.13 0.48 23.82
CA THR A 137 9.27 1.52 24.86
C THR A 137 8.03 2.42 24.98
N MET A 138 7.19 2.49 23.94
CA MET A 138 5.96 3.27 23.90
C MET A 138 4.72 2.42 24.22
N ASP A 139 4.74 1.14 23.84
CA ASP A 139 3.69 0.17 24.09
C ASP A 139 4.32 -1.15 24.60
N PRO A 140 4.23 -1.41 25.92
CA PRO A 140 4.73 -2.65 26.51
C PRO A 140 4.09 -3.93 25.96
N ALA A 141 2.94 -3.85 25.28
CA ALA A 141 2.29 -5.01 24.66
C ALA A 141 2.85 -5.35 23.26
N TRP A 142 3.70 -4.51 22.68
CA TRP A 142 4.26 -4.73 21.33
C TRP A 142 5.13 -6.00 21.25
N PRO A 143 4.92 -6.93 20.31
CA PRO A 143 5.77 -8.11 20.17
C PRO A 143 7.09 -7.77 19.45
N ILE A 144 8.20 -8.39 19.86
CA ILE A 144 9.49 -8.28 19.14
C ILE A 144 9.57 -9.46 18.18
N VAL A 145 9.37 -9.20 16.88
CA VAL A 145 9.23 -10.25 15.87
C VAL A 145 10.59 -10.64 15.28
N ASN A 146 11.50 -9.66 15.12
CA ASN A 146 12.79 -9.91 14.48
C ASN A 146 13.90 -9.96 15.53
N THR A 147 14.15 -11.12 16.13
CA THR A 147 15.37 -11.33 16.91
C THR A 147 16.54 -11.55 15.97
N PRO A 148 17.66 -10.80 16.09
CA PRO A 148 18.85 -11.08 15.29
C PRO A 148 19.31 -12.53 15.54
N PRO A 149 19.82 -13.24 14.50
CA PRO A 149 20.38 -14.57 14.70
C PRO A 149 21.55 -14.45 15.67
N ALA A 150 21.37 -15.00 16.86
CA ALA A 150 22.41 -15.02 17.88
C ALA A 150 23.60 -15.81 17.32
N SER A 151 24.72 -15.13 17.11
CA SER A 151 26.03 -15.76 17.08
C SER A 151 26.19 -16.56 18.38
N SER A 152 26.41 -17.86 18.24
CA SER A 152 26.76 -18.80 19.31
C SER A 152 27.82 -18.23 20.26
N SER A 153 27.47 -17.99 21.53
CA SER A 153 28.23 -18.43 22.72
C SER A 153 27.78 -17.75 24.02
N THR A 154 27.72 -18.59 25.05
CA THR A 154 27.87 -18.32 26.50
C THR A 154 26.60 -18.43 27.35
N LYS A 155 26.53 -19.57 28.05
CA LYS A 155 25.69 -19.86 29.22
C LYS A 155 25.77 -18.74 30.25
N VAL A 156 24.63 -18.25 30.74
CA VAL A 156 24.53 -17.68 32.08
C VAL A 156 23.28 -18.25 32.75
N HIS A 157 23.53 -18.97 33.84
CA HIS A 157 22.57 -19.54 34.77
C HIS A 157 21.90 -18.39 35.55
N THR A 158 20.58 -18.40 35.68
CA THR A 158 19.90 -17.69 36.78
C THR A 158 18.65 -18.47 37.16
N THR A 159 18.76 -19.11 38.32
CA THR A 159 17.73 -19.92 38.97
C THR A 159 16.74 -19.03 39.73
N SER A 160 15.44 -19.12 39.43
CA SER A 160 14.34 -18.84 40.35
C SER A 160 13.06 -19.55 39.87
N PRO A 161 12.18 -19.96 40.80
CA PRO A 161 11.36 -21.16 40.63
C PRO A 161 10.04 -20.90 39.89
N GLN A 162 9.74 -21.75 38.92
CA GLN A 162 8.41 -21.87 38.30
C GLN A 162 7.78 -23.21 38.75
N PRO A 163 6.45 -23.26 38.97
CA PRO A 163 5.77 -24.51 39.28
C PRO A 163 5.74 -25.40 38.02
N ASN A 164 6.27 -26.62 38.12
CA ASN A 164 6.30 -27.60 37.05
C ASN A 164 4.88 -28.05 36.69
N ILE A 165 4.37 -27.62 35.53
CA ILE A 165 3.25 -28.28 34.86
C ILE A 165 3.87 -29.35 33.93
N HIS A 166 3.80 -30.60 34.37
CA HIS A 166 4.24 -31.77 33.62
C HIS A 166 3.18 -32.11 32.55
N VAL A 167 3.45 -31.82 31.28
CA VAL A 167 2.53 -32.15 30.18
C VAL A 167 2.95 -33.47 29.54
N ASN A 168 2.08 -34.46 29.61
CA ASN A 168 2.27 -35.82 29.07
C ASN A 168 2.26 -35.82 27.52
N PRO A 169 3.30 -36.34 26.82
CA PRO A 169 3.36 -36.35 25.35
C PRO A 169 2.37 -37.30 24.65
N ALA A 170 1.54 -38.03 25.40
CA ALA A 170 0.64 -39.05 24.83
C ALA A 170 -0.62 -38.51 24.11
N VAL A 171 -0.74 -37.21 23.85
CA VAL A 171 -1.95 -36.62 23.25
C VAL A 171 -1.88 -36.53 21.71
N PHE A 172 -0.70 -36.73 21.09
CA PHE A 172 -0.53 -36.45 19.66
C PHE A 172 -0.89 -37.60 18.70
N ASN A 173 -1.22 -38.80 19.18
CA ASN A 173 -1.58 -39.93 18.31
C ASN A 173 -3.02 -40.41 18.53
N ARG A 174 -4.00 -39.59 18.13
CA ARG A 174 -5.33 -40.11 17.74
C ARG A 174 -5.60 -39.74 16.28
N PRO A 175 -5.82 -40.70 15.37
CA PRO A 175 -6.38 -40.38 14.07
C PRO A 175 -7.84 -39.94 14.28
N ARG A 176 -8.17 -38.73 13.82
CA ARG A 176 -9.54 -38.20 13.83
C ARG A 176 -9.87 -37.81 12.39
N ASP A 177 -10.72 -38.61 11.76
CA ASP A 177 -11.15 -38.57 10.35
C ASP A 177 -12.06 -37.38 9.97
N ASP A 178 -12.04 -36.28 10.74
CA ASP A 178 -13.01 -35.19 10.57
C ASP A 178 -12.48 -34.01 9.72
N ASN A 179 -11.15 -33.93 9.50
CA ASN A 179 -10.51 -32.77 8.85
C ASN A 179 -10.62 -32.78 7.31
N ALA A 180 -10.84 -33.94 6.68
CA ALA A 180 -10.99 -34.04 5.23
C ALA A 180 -12.33 -33.43 4.76
N SER A 181 -13.39 -33.64 5.53
CA SER A 181 -14.74 -33.14 5.21
C SER A 181 -14.85 -31.62 5.29
N ILE A 182 -14.15 -30.98 6.24
CA ILE A 182 -14.15 -29.51 6.38
C ILE A 182 -13.43 -28.83 5.21
N PHE A 183 -12.31 -29.40 4.75
CA PHE A 183 -11.56 -28.82 3.63
C PHE A 183 -12.33 -28.90 2.31
N GLU A 184 -13.04 -30.01 2.08
CA GLU A 184 -13.90 -30.19 0.92
C GLU A 184 -15.12 -29.27 0.93
N GLU A 185 -15.72 -29.05 2.11
CA GLU A 185 -16.81 -28.09 2.31
C GLU A 185 -16.37 -26.64 2.03
N VAL A 186 -15.17 -26.27 2.48
CA VAL A 186 -14.58 -24.94 2.22
C VAL A 186 -14.38 -24.75 0.71
N GLN A 187 -13.80 -25.73 0.02
CA GLN A 187 -13.64 -25.65 -1.44
C GLN A 187 -14.98 -25.59 -2.19
N ARG A 188 -16.00 -26.29 -1.70
CA ARG A 188 -17.34 -26.24 -2.29
C ARG A 188 -17.94 -24.85 -2.18
N LYS A 189 -17.87 -24.23 -1.01
CA LYS A 189 -18.36 -22.85 -0.78
C LYS A 189 -17.60 -21.81 -1.60
N GLU A 190 -16.29 -21.99 -1.78
CA GLU A 190 -15.50 -21.11 -2.65
C GLU A 190 -15.93 -21.20 -4.12
N ARG A 191 -16.20 -22.41 -4.62
CA ARG A 191 -16.72 -22.61 -6.00
C ARG A 191 -18.11 -22.02 -6.18
N GLU A 192 -19.02 -22.26 -5.24
CA GLU A 192 -20.38 -21.72 -5.27
C GLU A 192 -20.37 -20.17 -5.25
N LEU A 193 -19.50 -19.59 -4.42
CA LEU A 193 -19.33 -18.14 -4.34
C LEU A 193 -18.81 -17.56 -5.67
N LEU A 194 -17.86 -18.25 -6.31
CA LEU A 194 -17.31 -17.84 -7.59
C LEU A 194 -18.37 -17.88 -8.70
N GLU A 195 -19.21 -18.92 -8.69
CA GLU A 195 -20.31 -19.07 -9.65
C GLU A 195 -21.37 -17.98 -9.48
N LEU A 196 -21.77 -17.68 -8.23
CA LEU A 196 -22.70 -16.58 -7.93
C LEU A 196 -22.16 -15.22 -8.37
N ARG A 197 -20.86 -14.98 -8.18
CA ARG A 197 -20.19 -13.75 -8.65
C ARG A 197 -20.19 -13.65 -10.17
N LYS A 198 -19.91 -14.76 -10.88
CA LYS A 198 -19.96 -14.81 -12.34
C LYS A 198 -21.36 -14.52 -12.87
N LYS A 199 -22.38 -15.17 -12.29
CA LYS A 199 -23.79 -14.98 -12.68
C LYS A 199 -24.28 -13.56 -12.42
N LYS A 200 -23.83 -12.93 -11.33
CA LYS A 200 -24.13 -11.52 -11.05
C LYS A 200 -23.56 -10.60 -12.12
N LEU A 201 -22.30 -10.82 -12.53
CA LEU A 201 -21.64 -10.01 -13.56
C LEU A 201 -22.31 -10.16 -14.94
N GLU A 202 -22.74 -11.38 -15.26
CA GLU A 202 -23.48 -11.69 -16.49
C GLU A 202 -24.83 -10.99 -16.54
N LEU A 203 -25.59 -11.00 -15.44
CA LEU A 203 -26.83 -10.24 -15.31
C LEU A 203 -26.61 -8.74 -15.47
N GLU A 204 -25.55 -8.19 -14.88
CA GLU A 204 -25.20 -6.77 -14.98
C GLU A 204 -24.82 -6.36 -16.40
N LEU A 205 -24.08 -7.21 -17.13
CA LEU A 205 -23.79 -7.02 -18.55
C LEU A 205 -25.06 -7.06 -19.41
N GLU A 206 -25.97 -8.00 -19.14
CA GLU A 206 -27.22 -8.13 -19.88
C GLU A 206 -28.17 -6.95 -19.63
N VAL A 207 -28.23 -6.44 -18.40
CA VAL A 207 -28.96 -5.21 -18.06
C VAL A 207 -28.37 -4.01 -18.82
N THR A 208 -27.05 -3.83 -18.77
CA THR A 208 -26.36 -2.74 -19.46
C THR A 208 -26.57 -2.81 -20.97
N ARG A 209 -26.51 -4.01 -21.55
CA ARG A 209 -26.75 -4.24 -22.98
C ARG A 209 -28.16 -3.82 -23.39
N LYS A 210 -29.18 -4.22 -22.63
CA LYS A 210 -30.58 -3.85 -22.93
C LYS A 210 -30.83 -2.34 -22.79
N GLU A 211 -30.21 -1.68 -21.80
CA GLU A 211 -30.29 -0.23 -21.66
C GLU A 211 -29.67 0.51 -22.85
N VAL A 212 -28.53 0.02 -23.37
CA VAL A 212 -27.88 0.61 -24.55
C VAL A 212 -28.73 0.40 -25.81
N GLU A 213 -29.32 -0.79 -25.99
CA GLU A 213 -30.19 -1.10 -27.12
C GLU A 213 -31.50 -0.29 -27.10
N GLU A 214 -32.08 -0.06 -25.92
CA GLU A 214 -33.24 0.82 -25.77
C GLU A 214 -32.89 2.29 -26.09
N ARG A 215 -31.70 2.75 -25.69
CA ARG A 215 -31.22 4.10 -26.04
C ARG A 215 -30.96 4.26 -27.53
N GLN A 216 -30.39 3.25 -28.19
CA GLN A 216 -30.14 3.28 -29.64
C GLN A 216 -31.44 3.24 -30.45
N SER A 217 -32.43 2.43 -30.05
CA SER A 217 -33.73 2.36 -30.73
C SER A 217 -34.63 3.60 -30.57
N LYS A 218 -34.34 4.47 -29.58
CA LYS A 218 -34.93 5.82 -29.45
C LYS A 218 -34.23 6.87 -30.32
N VAL A 219 -32.93 6.71 -30.60
CA VAL A 219 -32.15 7.63 -31.45
C VAL A 219 -32.44 7.40 -32.95
N GLU A 220 -32.84 6.19 -33.35
CA GLU A 220 -33.12 5.85 -34.76
C GLU A 220 -34.52 6.29 -35.26
N ARG A 221 -35.38 6.86 -34.41
CA ARG A 221 -36.74 7.33 -34.78
C ARG A 221 -36.88 8.84 -35.01
N GLU A 222 -35.78 9.58 -35.14
CA GLU A 222 -35.81 11.02 -35.44
C GLU A 222 -35.17 11.29 -36.82
N PRO A 223 -35.93 11.80 -37.82
CA PRO A 223 -35.36 12.20 -39.09
C PRO A 223 -34.63 13.55 -38.96
N SER A 224 -33.49 13.59 -39.66
CA SER A 224 -32.48 14.64 -39.71
C SER A 224 -32.97 16.04 -40.11
N LYS A 225 -32.43 17.07 -39.44
CA LYS A 225 -32.20 18.39 -40.04
C LYS A 225 -30.75 18.84 -39.81
N SER A 226 -30.08 19.04 -40.94
CA SER A 226 -28.79 19.68 -41.10
C SER A 226 -28.85 21.17 -40.72
N THR A 227 -27.75 21.71 -40.17
CA THR A 227 -27.36 23.13 -40.36
C THR A 227 -25.85 23.28 -40.16
N GLN A 228 -25.29 24.15 -40.99
CA GLN A 228 -23.89 24.28 -41.40
C GLN A 228 -22.95 24.97 -40.38
N ARG A 229 -21.70 24.48 -40.40
CA ARG A 229 -20.41 25.22 -40.51
C ARG A 229 -20.36 26.68 -40.04
N SER A 230 -19.52 26.96 -39.04
CA SER A 230 -18.68 28.16 -39.03
C SER A 230 -17.38 27.93 -38.25
N SER A 231 -16.26 28.07 -38.96
CA SER A 231 -14.89 27.93 -38.45
C SER A 231 -14.45 29.23 -37.78
N LYS A 232 -13.85 29.17 -36.58
CA LYS A 232 -12.88 30.17 -36.13
C LYS A 232 -11.64 29.48 -35.55
N LYS A 233 -10.50 29.84 -36.15
CA LYS A 233 -9.13 29.46 -35.81
C LYS A 233 -8.71 30.11 -34.49
N VAL A 234 -8.02 29.36 -33.63
CA VAL A 234 -7.04 29.87 -32.66
C VAL A 234 -5.82 28.93 -32.70
N GLY A 235 -4.62 29.51 -32.68
CA GLY A 235 -3.35 28.89 -33.05
C GLY A 235 -2.79 27.82 -32.09
N PRO A 236 -1.73 27.10 -32.50
CA PRO A 236 -1.21 25.96 -31.77
C PRO A 236 -0.31 26.40 -30.61
N GLY A 237 -0.74 26.09 -29.39
CA GLY A 237 0.12 26.05 -28.21
C GLY A 237 1.06 24.86 -28.29
N ILE A 238 2.34 25.11 -28.05
CA ILE A 238 3.36 24.08 -27.93
C ILE A 238 3.21 23.48 -26.53
N THR A 239 2.53 22.33 -26.44
CA THR A 239 2.72 21.39 -25.32
C THR A 239 2.90 20.02 -25.93
N SER A 240 4.18 19.64 -25.98
CA SER A 240 4.70 18.43 -26.58
C SER A 240 4.04 17.18 -26.01
N CYS A 241 3.59 16.33 -26.91
CA CYS A 241 3.11 14.98 -26.66
C CYS A 241 4.18 14.17 -25.91
N ILE A 242 3.87 13.73 -24.70
CA ILE A 242 4.48 12.53 -24.13
C ILE A 242 3.35 11.52 -23.95
N SER A 243 3.01 10.83 -25.03
CA SER A 243 2.42 9.50 -24.93
C SER A 243 3.17 8.59 -25.89
N SER A 244 3.43 7.37 -25.43
CA SER A 244 3.84 6.22 -26.23
C SER A 244 5.34 6.08 -26.50
N ILE A 245 6.11 5.78 -25.46
CA ILE A 245 7.01 4.62 -25.53
C ILE A 245 7.08 3.96 -24.13
N TYR A 246 6.68 2.69 -24.06
CA TYR A 246 6.61 1.79 -22.88
C TYR A 246 5.48 2.04 -21.85
N TYR A 247 4.24 1.84 -22.29
CA TYR A 247 3.12 1.49 -21.41
C TYR A 247 2.69 0.06 -21.75
N ASP A 248 3.00 -0.89 -20.86
CA ASP A 248 2.50 -2.25 -20.96
C ASP A 248 1.24 -2.39 -20.07
N PRO A 249 0.04 -2.61 -20.66
CA PRO A 249 -1.22 -2.68 -19.92
C PRO A 249 -1.33 -3.89 -18.97
N PHE A 250 -0.51 -4.94 -19.17
CA PHE A 250 -0.60 -6.18 -18.41
C PHE A 250 -0.02 -6.04 -16.99
N TYR A 251 1.03 -5.23 -16.82
CA TYR A 251 1.62 -4.98 -15.51
C TYR A 251 0.74 -4.11 -14.61
N ARG A 252 -0.06 -3.21 -15.19
CA ARG A 252 -0.96 -2.32 -14.45
C ARG A 252 -2.12 -3.07 -13.78
N LEU A 253 -2.64 -4.10 -14.45
CA LEU A 253 -3.77 -4.89 -13.95
C LEU A 253 -3.32 -5.89 -12.86
N LEU A 254 -2.20 -6.57 -13.05
CA LEU A 254 -1.64 -7.49 -12.05
C LEU A 254 -1.18 -6.75 -10.77
N ARG A 255 -0.62 -5.55 -10.91
CA ARG A 255 -0.22 -4.69 -9.78
C ARG A 255 -1.44 -4.13 -9.03
N SER A 256 -2.49 -3.73 -9.75
CA SER A 256 -3.77 -3.30 -9.14
C SER A 256 -4.46 -4.43 -8.38
N ILE A 257 -4.49 -5.65 -8.94
CA ILE A 257 -5.11 -6.82 -8.31
C ILE A 257 -4.34 -7.26 -7.04
N PHE A 258 -3.01 -7.19 -7.04
CA PHE A 258 -2.20 -7.45 -5.84
C PHE A 258 -2.38 -6.38 -4.75
N LEU A 259 -2.51 -5.11 -5.14
CA LEU A 259 -2.87 -4.02 -4.22
C LEU A 259 -4.32 -4.14 -3.69
N ASP A 260 -5.26 -4.66 -4.49
CA ASP A 260 -6.65 -4.94 -4.09
C ASP A 260 -6.74 -5.98 -2.98
N ALA A 261 -6.05 -7.11 -3.12
CA ALA A 261 -6.01 -8.15 -2.07
C ALA A 261 -5.30 -7.67 -0.79
N TYR A 262 -4.34 -6.75 -0.91
CA TYR A 262 -3.56 -6.24 0.20
C TYR A 262 -4.29 -5.15 1.01
N TYR A 263 -4.96 -4.20 0.35
CA TYR A 263 -5.78 -3.19 1.03
C TYR A 263 -7.02 -3.79 1.70
N LEU A 264 -7.58 -4.87 1.15
CA LEU A 264 -8.67 -5.61 1.81
C LEU A 264 -8.20 -6.38 3.06
N ASN A 265 -6.95 -6.83 3.13
CA ASN A 265 -6.39 -7.54 4.30
C ASN A 265 -5.88 -6.61 5.42
N ILE A 266 -5.63 -5.33 5.11
CA ILE A 266 -5.29 -4.32 6.13
C ILE A 266 -6.54 -3.59 6.64
N ILE A 267 -7.69 -3.67 5.96
CA ILE A 267 -8.93 -2.99 6.38
C ILE A 267 -9.95 -3.94 7.04
N ARG A 268 -9.81 -5.27 6.91
CA ARG A 268 -10.62 -6.24 7.68
C ARG A 268 -10.10 -6.50 9.08
#